data_AF-A0A4U2ZHS5-F1
#
_entry.id   AF-A0A4U2ZHS5-F1
#
_cell.length_a   1.000
_cell.length_b   1.000
_cell.length_c   1.000
_cell.angle_alpha   90.00
_cell.angle_beta   90.00
_cell.angle_gamma   90.00
#
_symmetry.space_group_name_H-M   'P 1'
#
loop_
_entity.id
_entity.type
_entity.pdbx_description
1 polymer ?
#
loop_
_entity_poly.entity_id
_entity_poly.type
_entity_poly.pdbx_seq_one_letter_code
_entity_poly.pdbx_strand_id
1 'polypeptide(L)'
;FYEEHVANVRIQLKERRQFMICALNKYCADVASWDIPSGGLFIWLKIVPSIPMKKLFSEALSKGILLNPGRIYEAESDRYIRLS
;
A
#
# COMPACT_ATOMS: atom_id res chain seq x y z
N PHE A 1 -14.78 18.16 -20.94
CA PHE A 1 -14.11 18.60 -19.69
C PHE A 1 -14.10 17.49 -18.62
N TYR A 2 -15.24 17.05 -18.07
CA TYR A 2 -15.25 16.01 -17.03
C TYR A 2 -14.68 14.66 -17.50
N GLU A 3 -15.17 14.11 -18.62
CA GLU A 3 -14.70 12.81 -19.12
C GLU A 3 -13.20 12.80 -19.45
N GLU A 4 -12.72 13.89 -20.06
CA GLU A 4 -11.29 14.08 -20.36
C GLU A 4 -10.45 14.16 -19.08
N HIS A 5 -10.91 14.90 -18.08
CA HIS A 5 -10.25 14.95 -16.77
C HIS A 5 -10.18 13.56 -16.12
N VAL A 6 -11.29 12.82 -16.12
CA VAL A 6 -11.34 11.46 -15.56
C VAL A 6 -10.43 10.51 -16.34
N ALA A 7 -10.36 10.61 -17.67
CA ALA A 7 -9.44 9.83 -18.48
C ALA A 7 -7.97 10.11 -18.10
N ASN A 8 -7.60 11.37 -17.91
CA ASN A 8 -6.26 11.76 -17.50
C ASN A 8 -5.91 11.25 -16.09
N VAL A 9 -6.85 11.36 -15.14
CA VAL A 9 -6.66 10.81 -13.78
C VAL A 9 -6.44 9.29 -13.82
N ARG A 10 -7.19 8.55 -14.65
CA ARG A 10 -7.01 7.09 -14.79
C ARG A 10 -5.61 6.73 -15.31
N ILE A 11 -5.07 7.50 -16.25
CA ILE A 11 -3.70 7.30 -16.77
C ILE A 11 -2.68 7.49 -15.64
N GLN A 12 -2.77 8.61 -14.91
CA GLN A 12 -1.86 8.93 -13.80
C GLN A 12 -1.91 7.89 -12.68
N LEU A 13 -3.11 7.42 -12.31
CA LEU A 13 -3.26 6.36 -11.30
C LEU A 13 -2.67 5.03 -11.77
N LYS A 14 -2.80 4.70 -13.05
CA LYS A 14 -2.21 3.48 -13.62
C LYS A 14 -0.68 3.53 -13.58
N GLU A 15 -0.08 4.68 -13.91
CA GLU A 15 1.37 4.90 -13.82
C GLU A 15 1.87 4.81 -12.38
N ARG A 16 1.19 5.48 -11.44
CA ARG A 16 1.53 5.40 -10.01
C ARG A 16 1.44 3.98 -9.47
N ARG A 17 0.38 3.23 -9.82
CA ARG A 17 0.26 1.82 -9.47
C ARG A 17 1.44 1.02 -10.02
N GLN A 18 1.78 1.19 -11.29
CA GLN A 18 2.88 0.45 -11.92
C GLN A 18 4.20 0.72 -11.20
N PHE A 19 4.49 1.98 -10.89
CA PHE A 19 5.69 2.36 -10.15
C PHE A 19 5.73 1.70 -8.76
N MET A 20 4.63 1.74 -8.01
CA MET A 20 4.53 1.13 -6.69
C MET A 20 4.74 -0.38 -6.77
N ILE A 21 4.11 -1.07 -7.73
CA ILE A 21 4.29 -2.53 -7.91
C ILE A 21 5.75 -2.87 -8.22
N CYS A 22 6.44 -2.11 -9.07
CA CYS A 22 7.87 -2.29 -9.34
C CYS A 22 8.71 -2.12 -8.07
N ALA A 23 8.44 -1.09 -7.26
CA ALA A 23 9.15 -0.85 -6.01
C ALA A 23 8.90 -1.99 -4.99
N LEU A 24 7.65 -2.43 -4.85
CA LEU A 24 7.29 -3.53 -3.96
C LEU A 24 7.95 -4.84 -4.40
N ASN A 25 7.94 -5.17 -5.69
CA ASN A 25 8.65 -6.35 -6.22
C ASN A 25 10.15 -6.30 -5.89
N LYS A 26 10.76 -5.11 -5.96
CA LYS A 26 12.19 -4.95 -5.72
C LYS A 26 12.56 -5.02 -4.23
N TYR A 27 11.74 -4.46 -3.34
CA TYR A 27 12.14 -4.21 -1.96
C TYR A 27 11.33 -4.98 -0.91
N CYS A 28 10.21 -5.58 -1.29
CA CYS A 28 9.26 -6.15 -0.32
C CYS A 28 8.79 -7.57 -0.66
N ALA A 29 9.22 -8.15 -1.78
CA ALA A 29 8.73 -9.46 -2.23
C ALA A 29 9.07 -10.63 -1.29
N ASP A 30 10.07 -10.47 -0.44
CA ASP A 30 10.50 -11.44 0.58
C ASP A 30 9.76 -11.27 1.92
N VAL A 31 9.22 -10.08 2.20
CA VAL A 31 8.61 -9.73 3.50
C VAL A 31 7.11 -9.45 3.43
N ALA A 32 6.54 -9.29 2.24
CA ALA A 32 5.13 -8.98 2.06
C ALA A 32 4.55 -9.63 0.79
N SER A 33 3.24 -9.79 0.78
CA SER A 33 2.46 -10.17 -0.40
C SER A 33 1.39 -9.12 -0.66
N TRP A 34 1.00 -8.95 -1.92
CA TRP A 34 -0.05 -8.03 -2.35
C TRP A 34 -0.65 -8.54 -3.65
N ASP A 35 -1.91 -8.20 -3.88
CA ASP A 35 -2.53 -8.34 -5.19
C ASP A 35 -2.30 -7.06 -6.02
N ILE A 36 -2.26 -7.20 -7.34
CA ILE A 36 -2.21 -6.05 -8.25
C ILE A 36 -3.66 -5.60 -8.50
N PRO A 37 -4.12 -4.48 -7.93
CA PRO A 37 -5.51 -4.07 -8.08
C PRO A 37 -5.79 -3.63 -9.52
N SER A 38 -6.95 -4.00 -10.07
CA SER A 38 -7.36 -3.60 -11.43
C SER A 38 -7.67 -2.10 -11.54
N GLY A 39 -8.03 -1.45 -10.43
CA GLY A 39 -8.25 -0.01 -10.30
C GLY A 39 -8.35 0.42 -8.82
N GLY A 40 -8.68 1.70 -8.59
CA GLY A 40 -8.71 2.29 -7.24
C GLY A 40 -7.45 3.09 -6.92
N LEU A 41 -7.31 3.45 -5.65
CA LEU A 41 -6.26 4.37 -5.16
C LEU A 41 -5.25 3.71 -4.21
N PHE A 42 -5.47 2.45 -3.84
CA PHE A 42 -4.72 1.82 -2.76
C PHE A 42 -4.17 0.45 -3.15
N ILE A 43 -3.04 0.08 -2.54
CA ILE A 43 -2.51 -1.28 -2.57
C ILE A 43 -2.44 -1.77 -1.13
N TRP A 44 -2.93 -3.00 -0.91
CA TRP A 44 -2.89 -3.65 0.39
C TRP A 44 -1.73 -4.63 0.44
N LEU A 45 -0.84 -4.41 1.41
CA LEU A 45 0.25 -5.33 1.72
C LEU A 45 -0.15 -6.21 2.88
N LYS A 46 0.05 -7.52 2.74
CA LYS A 46 0.04 -8.49 3.83
C LYS A 46 1.48 -8.80 4.23
N ILE A 47 1.86 -8.41 5.44
CA ILE A 47 3.19 -8.66 5.99
C ILE A 47 3.32 -10.15 6.35
N VAL A 48 4.30 -10.82 5.76
CA VAL A 48 4.56 -12.27 5.89
C VAL A 48 5.24 -12.65 7.22
N PRO A 49 6.24 -11.92 7.74
CA PRO A 49 6.78 -12.25 9.06
C PRO A 49 5.76 -11.87 10.16
N SER A 50 5.76 -12.65 11.22
CA SER A 50 4.95 -12.36 12.41
C SER A 50 5.64 -11.28 13.25
N ILE A 51 5.44 -10.02 12.88
CA ILE A 51 5.97 -8.87 13.62
C ILE A 51 4.82 -8.05 14.24
N PRO A 52 5.01 -7.47 15.45
CA PRO A 52 4.00 -6.60 16.03
C PRO A 52 3.81 -5.33 15.17
N MET A 53 2.63 -5.14 14.60
CA MET A 53 2.31 -3.99 13.73
C MET A 53 2.55 -2.65 14.42
N LYS A 54 2.27 -2.56 15.74
CA LYS A 54 2.57 -1.38 16.55
C LYS A 54 4.06 -1.02 16.54
N LYS A 55 4.95 -2.02 16.63
CA LYS A 55 6.39 -1.81 16.57
C LYS A 55 6.80 -1.30 15.20
N LEU A 56 6.33 -1.97 14.13
CA LEU A 56 6.61 -1.53 12.76
C LEU A 56 6.13 -0.10 12.51
N PHE A 57 4.94 0.25 12.96
CA PHE A 57 4.40 1.60 12.87
C PHE A 57 5.29 2.63 13.58
N SER A 58 5.68 2.38 14.82
CA SER A 58 6.54 3.30 15.58
C SER A 58 7.93 3.49 14.93
N GLU A 59 8.53 2.40 14.42
CA GLU A 59 9.82 2.45 13.71
C GLU A 59 9.74 3.17 12.35
N ALA A 60 8.63 3.03 11.64
CA ALA A 60 8.40 3.77 10.41
C ALA A 60 8.19 5.26 10.71
N LEU A 61 7.39 5.58 11.74
CA LEU A 61 7.10 6.94 12.15
C LEU A 61 8.37 7.68 12.62
N SER A 62 9.27 7.02 13.34
CA SER A 62 10.56 7.60 13.75
C SER A 62 11.46 7.95 12.55
N LYS A 63 11.23 7.31 11.39
CA LYS A 63 11.88 7.59 10.11
C LYS A 63 11.07 8.54 9.20
N GLY A 64 10.00 9.16 9.73
CA GLY A 64 9.15 10.08 8.98
C GLY A 64 8.17 9.40 8.02
N ILE A 65 7.95 8.09 8.15
CA ILE A 65 7.03 7.32 7.31
C ILE A 65 5.77 7.00 8.12
N LEU A 66 4.65 7.61 7.74
CA LEU A 66 3.35 7.30 8.32
C LEU A 66 2.73 6.10 7.59
N LEU A 67 2.61 4.97 8.28
CA LEU A 67 1.93 3.78 7.76
C LEU A 67 0.42 3.85 8.07
N ASN A 68 -0.40 3.20 7.25
CA ASN A 68 -1.82 2.96 7.54
C ASN A 68 -2.05 1.48 7.89
N PRO A 69 -1.96 1.07 9.16
CA PRO A 69 -2.27 -0.29 9.59
C PRO A 69 -3.71 -0.72 9.24
N GLY A 70 -3.88 -1.98 8.88
CA GLY A 70 -5.18 -2.56 8.54
C GLY A 70 -6.20 -2.50 9.68
N ARG A 71 -5.74 -2.54 10.94
CA ARG A 71 -6.58 -2.39 12.14
C ARG A 71 -7.43 -1.10 12.16
N ILE A 72 -7.02 -0.06 11.43
CA ILE A 72 -7.82 1.17 11.28
C ILE A 72 -9.14 0.91 10.52
N TYR A 73 -9.16 -0.12 9.66
CA TYR A 73 -10.28 -0.43 8.78
C TYR A 73 -11.03 -1.70 9.21
N GLU A 74 -10.32 -2.66 9.83
CA GLU A 74 -10.90 -3.91 10.31
C GLU A 74 -10.13 -4.41 11.54
N ALA A 75 -10.83 -4.65 12.66
CA ALA A 75 -10.20 -4.88 13.97
C ALA A 75 -9.19 -6.06 13.98
N GLU A 76 -9.47 -7.12 13.22
CA GLU A 76 -8.65 -8.34 13.16
C GLU A 76 -7.51 -8.26 12.11
N SER A 77 -7.35 -7.12 11.44
CA SER A 77 -6.40 -6.94 10.34
C SER A 77 -5.01 -6.48 10.82
N ASP A 78 -4.38 -7.28 11.69
CA ASP A 78 -3.10 -6.95 12.33
C ASP A 78 -1.85 -7.09 11.48
N ARG A 79 -2.00 -7.65 10.28
CA ARG A 79 -0.87 -7.95 9.40
C ARG A 79 -0.90 -7.18 8.10
N TYR A 80 -1.84 -6.25 7.95
CA TYR A 80 -2.02 -5.52 6.72
C TYR A 80 -1.61 -4.06 6.85
N ILE A 81 -1.12 -3.50 5.75
CA ILE A 81 -0.82 -2.08 5.59
C ILE A 81 -1.45 -1.61 4.29
N ARG A 82 -2.12 -0.47 4.35
CA ARG A 82 -2.65 0.21 3.16
C ARG A 82 -1.66 1.25 2.66
N LEU A 83 -1.23 1.12 1.41
CA LEU A 83 -0.47 2.15 0.69
C LEU A 83 -1.41 2.94 -0.22
N SER A 84 -1.14 4.23 -0.35
CA SER A 84 -1.89 5.21 -1.15
C SER A 84 -1.06 5.77 -2.28
#